data_AF-A0A9X2VLE7-F1
#
_entry.id   AF-A0A9X2VLE7-F1
#
_cell.length_a   1.000
_cell.length_b   1.000
_cell.length_c   1.000
_cell.angle_alpha   90.00
_cell.angle_beta   90.00
_cell.angle_gamma   90.00
#
_symmetry.space_group_name_H-M   'P 1'
#
loop_
_entity.id
_entity.type
_entity.pdbx_description
1 polymer ?
#
loop_
_entity_poly.entity_id
_entity_poly.type
_entity_poly.pdbx_seq_one_letter_code
_entity_poly.pdbx_strand_id
1 'polypeptide(L)'
;MGAVARVILIGMFALNPRLRVLFTTLADSLVTEAPEIDLPPNVSLRLALLRGPSARIGGGDSGQLIGQDYRGEPLGFVTFGGVYFPPFAWHLASDKCALLDHEGWADVSHWLNFDSMSEQRLATACDLTLPFVTHPMQHPTHKKSWLMLYAAGITEIVESTDLPRSLLSRLR
;
A
#
# COMPACT_ATOMS: atom_id res chain seq x y z
N MET A 1 1.60 5.22 15.81
CA MET A 1 1.58 5.02 14.34
C MET A 1 2.80 4.24 13.83
N GLY A 2 3.98 4.39 14.45
CA GLY A 2 5.18 3.66 14.03
C GLY A 2 5.07 2.13 14.10
N ALA A 3 4.49 1.59 15.16
CA ALA A 3 4.23 0.15 15.25
C ALA A 3 3.40 -0.39 14.07
N VAL A 4 2.35 0.35 13.67
CA VAL A 4 1.49 -0.04 12.54
C VAL A 4 2.26 -0.02 11.23
N ALA A 5 2.98 1.07 10.94
CA ALA A 5 3.76 1.19 9.71
C ALA A 5 4.84 0.09 9.60
N ARG A 6 5.53 -0.20 10.71
CA ARG A 6 6.53 -1.29 10.78
C ARG A 6 5.91 -2.67 10.57
N VAL A 7 4.76 -2.96 11.19
CA VAL A 7 4.06 -4.25 11.00
C VAL A 7 3.54 -4.41 9.57
N ILE A 8 2.99 -3.36 8.95
CA ILE A 8 2.62 -3.37 7.53
C ILE A 8 3.83 -3.70 6.67
N LEU A 9 4.97 -3.04 6.93
CA LEU A 9 6.19 -3.28 6.17
C LEU A 9 6.74 -4.70 6.36
N ILE A 10 6.73 -5.23 7.59
CA ILE A 10 7.09 -6.63 7.88
C ILE A 10 6.19 -7.59 7.09
N GLY A 11 4.88 -7.33 7.06
CA GLY A 11 3.93 -8.11 6.27
C GLY A 11 4.26 -8.10 4.78
N MET A 12 4.64 -6.95 4.22
CA MET A 12 5.07 -6.85 2.82
C MET A 12 6.37 -7.64 2.55
N PHE A 13 7.32 -7.65 3.49
CA PHE A 13 8.52 -8.50 3.41
C PHE A 13 8.21 -10.01 3.54
N ALA A 14 7.13 -10.38 4.20
CA ALA A 14 6.65 -11.76 4.23
C ALA A 14 6.00 -12.17 2.90
N LEU A 15 5.21 -11.28 2.30
CA LEU A 15 4.50 -11.50 1.03
C LEU A 15 5.41 -11.42 -0.20
N ASN A 16 6.52 -10.68 -0.10
CA ASN A 16 7.52 -10.56 -1.15
C ASN A 16 8.93 -10.81 -0.58
N PRO A 17 9.35 -12.09 -0.47
CA PRO A 17 10.66 -12.43 0.09
C PRO A 17 11.86 -11.81 -0.66
N ARG A 18 11.69 -11.39 -1.92
CA ARG A 18 12.75 -10.71 -2.68
C ARG A 18 13.16 -9.38 -2.07
N LEU A 19 12.30 -8.74 -1.27
CA LEU A 19 12.64 -7.49 -0.58
C LEU A 19 13.83 -7.66 0.37
N ARG A 20 14.04 -8.86 0.94
CA ARG A 20 15.21 -9.16 1.79
C ARG A 20 16.53 -9.12 1.03
N VAL A 21 16.48 -9.39 -0.28
CA VAL A 21 17.65 -9.36 -1.17
C VAL A 21 17.85 -7.97 -1.77
N LEU A 22 16.75 -7.28 -2.10
CA LEU A 22 16.80 -5.93 -2.69
C LEU A 22 17.16 -4.87 -1.65
N PHE A 23 16.66 -5.01 -0.42
CA PHE A 23 16.73 -4.00 0.64
C PHE A 23 17.25 -4.62 1.94
N THR A 24 18.44 -5.23 1.89
CA THR A 24 19.03 -5.97 3.01
C THR A 24 19.11 -5.13 4.29
N THR A 25 19.61 -3.89 4.19
CA THR A 25 19.72 -2.99 5.35
C THR A 25 18.36 -2.67 5.99
N LEU A 26 17.32 -2.53 5.17
CA LEU A 26 15.95 -2.32 5.66
C LEU A 26 15.43 -3.57 6.36
N ALA A 27 15.69 -4.76 5.80
CA ALA A 27 15.32 -6.03 6.41
C ALA A 27 15.99 -6.20 7.78
N ASP A 28 17.30 -5.93 7.86
CA ASP A 28 18.07 -6.01 9.10
C ASP A 28 17.52 -5.04 10.15
N SER A 29 17.25 -3.79 9.76
CA SER A 29 16.70 -2.76 10.66
C SER A 29 15.33 -3.14 11.22
N LEU A 30 14.48 -3.81 10.42
CA LEU A 30 13.19 -4.31 10.87
C LEU A 30 13.33 -5.47 11.86
N VAL A 31 14.27 -6.39 11.61
CA VAL A 31 14.52 -7.56 12.47
C VAL A 31 15.15 -7.15 13.81
N THR A 32 16.05 -6.18 13.81
CA THR A 32 16.70 -5.68 15.03
C THR A 32 15.87 -4.62 15.76
N GLU A 33 14.66 -4.33 15.28
CA GLU A 33 13.78 -3.27 15.80
C GLU A 33 14.53 -1.93 15.99
N ALA A 34 15.28 -1.53 14.96
CA ALA A 34 16.09 -0.31 15.02
C ALA A 34 15.22 0.90 15.43
N PRO A 35 15.77 1.84 16.23
CA PRO A 35 15.03 3.02 16.65
C PRO A 35 14.60 3.86 15.45
N GLU A 36 15.46 3.95 14.43
CA GLU A 36 15.22 4.61 13.15
C GLU A 36 15.27 3.58 12.03
N ILE A 37 14.30 3.65 11.11
CA ILE A 37 14.15 2.76 9.96
C ILE A 37 13.92 3.62 8.72
N ASP A 38 14.97 3.75 7.91
CA ASP A 38 14.93 4.51 6.67
C ASP A 38 14.59 3.61 5.48
N LEU A 39 13.68 4.09 4.63
CA LEU A 39 13.44 3.48 3.34
C LEU A 39 14.54 3.88 2.34
N PRO A 40 14.86 3.03 1.36
CA PRO A 40 15.69 3.41 0.22
C PRO A 40 15.15 4.67 -0.48
N PRO A 41 16.02 5.52 -1.07
CA PRO A 41 15.66 6.85 -1.58
C PRO A 41 14.63 6.88 -2.73
N ASN A 42 14.31 5.73 -3.31
CA ASN A 42 13.36 5.54 -4.40
C ASN A 42 12.18 4.64 -4.00
N VAL A 43 11.96 4.43 -2.70
CA VAL A 43 10.88 3.59 -2.16
C VAL A 43 10.07 4.42 -1.19
N SER A 44 8.75 4.32 -1.30
CA SER A 44 7.83 5.04 -0.43
C SER A 44 6.76 4.10 0.11
N LEU A 45 6.40 4.32 1.37
CA LEU A 45 5.23 3.71 2.01
C LEU A 45 4.04 4.66 1.83
N ARG A 46 3.05 4.22 1.06
CA ARG A 46 1.89 5.04 0.67
C ARG A 46 0.63 4.58 1.39
N LEU A 47 -0.21 5.54 1.80
CA LEU A 47 -1.45 5.33 2.55
C LEU A 47 -2.64 6.06 1.91
N ALA A 48 -3.80 5.42 1.91
CA ALA A 48 -5.08 5.99 1.53
C ALA A 48 -6.25 5.37 2.34
N LEU A 49 -7.44 5.96 2.22
CA LEU A 49 -8.68 5.40 2.76
C LEU A 49 -9.33 4.47 1.74
N LEU A 50 -9.65 3.25 2.15
CA LEU A 50 -10.26 2.25 1.27
C LEU A 50 -11.78 2.44 1.18
N ARG A 51 -12.29 2.50 -0.05
CA ARG A 51 -13.71 2.38 -0.37
C ARG A 51 -14.06 0.97 -0.84
N GLY A 52 -15.21 0.51 -0.39
CA GLY A 52 -15.86 -0.71 -0.86
C GLY A 52 -15.70 -1.89 0.10
N PRO A 53 -16.41 -2.99 -0.17
CA PRO A 53 -16.44 -4.17 0.69
C PRO A 53 -15.31 -5.17 0.41
N SER A 54 -14.31 -4.80 -0.40
CA SER A 54 -13.26 -5.74 -0.80
C SER A 54 -12.04 -5.64 0.10
N ALA A 55 -11.42 -6.78 0.40
CA ALA A 55 -10.07 -6.85 0.91
C ALA A 55 -9.14 -7.53 -0.09
N ARG A 56 -7.89 -7.11 -0.14
CA ARG A 56 -6.83 -7.78 -0.87
C ARG A 56 -5.50 -7.57 -0.18
N ILE A 57 -4.72 -8.62 -0.03
CA ILE A 57 -3.34 -8.58 0.43
C ILE A 57 -2.51 -9.28 -0.63
N GLY A 58 -1.43 -8.64 -1.08
CA GLY A 58 -0.59 -9.16 -2.17
C GLY A 58 0.88 -8.76 -2.01
N GLY A 59 1.77 -9.66 -2.47
CA GLY A 59 3.18 -9.34 -2.71
C GLY A 59 3.38 -8.41 -3.92
N GLY A 60 4.58 -8.44 -4.49
CA GLY A 60 4.94 -7.54 -5.60
C GLY A 60 4.09 -7.75 -6.85
N ASP A 61 3.42 -6.70 -7.29
CA ASP A 61 2.56 -6.69 -8.47
C ASP A 61 2.72 -5.39 -9.26
N SER A 62 2.24 -5.41 -10.50
CA SER A 62 2.15 -4.22 -11.33
C SER A 62 0.81 -4.23 -12.04
N GLY A 63 0.25 -3.06 -12.24
CA GLY A 63 -1.03 -2.91 -12.91
C GLY A 63 -1.00 -1.73 -13.85
N GLN A 64 -1.69 -1.84 -14.97
CA GLN A 64 -1.81 -0.76 -15.93
C GLN A 64 -3.19 -0.72 -16.55
N LEU A 65 -3.71 0.48 -16.75
CA LEU A 65 -4.89 0.72 -17.58
C LEU A 65 -4.53 0.51 -19.05
N ILE A 66 -5.27 -0.36 -19.73
CA ILE A 66 -5.23 -0.54 -21.17
C ILE A 66 -5.83 0.72 -21.80
N GLY A 67 -4.95 1.54 -22.37
CA GLY A 67 -5.27 2.86 -22.92
C GLY A 67 -4.69 3.98 -22.08
N GLN A 68 -5.38 5.12 -22.07
CA GLN A 68 -5.00 6.32 -21.32
C GLN A 68 -6.12 6.68 -20.35
N ASP A 69 -5.78 7.39 -19.28
CA ASP A 69 -6.78 8.00 -18.41
C ASP A 69 -7.52 9.17 -19.12
N TYR A 70 -8.39 9.86 -18.39
CA TYR A 70 -9.13 11.02 -18.92
C TYR A 70 -8.22 12.21 -19.33
N ARG A 71 -6.94 12.19 -18.96
CA ARG A 71 -5.94 13.20 -19.32
C ARG A 71 -5.04 12.76 -20.48
N GLY A 72 -5.21 11.54 -21.00
CA GLY A 72 -4.35 11.02 -22.04
C GLY A 72 -3.04 10.40 -21.52
N GLU A 73 -2.93 10.11 -20.22
CA GLU A 73 -1.69 9.56 -19.66
C GLU A 73 -1.81 8.05 -19.35
N PRO A 74 -0.73 7.27 -19.55
CA PRO A 74 -0.69 5.89 -19.07
C PRO A 74 -0.83 5.86 -17.55
N LEU A 75 -1.87 5.19 -17.06
CA LEU A 75 -2.13 5.07 -15.63
C LEU A 75 -1.77 3.66 -15.17
N GLY A 76 -0.84 3.55 -14.22
CA GLY A 76 -0.39 2.26 -13.72
C GLY A 76 0.42 2.38 -12.44
N PHE A 77 0.72 1.23 -11.85
CA PHE A 77 1.57 1.13 -10.68
C PHE A 77 2.53 -0.04 -10.80
N VAL A 78 3.66 0.07 -10.12
CA VAL A 78 4.57 -1.03 -9.81
C VAL A 78 4.82 -0.99 -8.31
N THR A 79 4.42 -2.04 -7.62
CA THR A 79 4.39 -2.13 -6.16
C THR A 79 5.20 -3.33 -5.70
N PHE A 80 5.90 -3.15 -4.60
CA PHE A 80 6.65 -4.19 -3.90
C PHE A 80 5.74 -5.06 -3.02
N GLY A 81 4.58 -4.52 -2.64
CA GLY A 81 3.52 -5.20 -1.91
C GLY A 81 2.38 -4.24 -1.62
N GLY A 82 1.16 -4.77 -1.50
CA GLY A 82 -0.05 -3.97 -1.35
C GLY A 82 -1.06 -4.60 -0.40
N VAL A 83 -1.71 -3.75 0.39
CA VAL A 83 -2.81 -4.13 1.28
C VAL A 83 -3.98 -3.20 1.01
N TYR A 84 -5.12 -3.77 0.68
CA TYR A 84 -6.42 -3.11 0.65
C TYR A 84 -7.24 -3.78 1.74
N PHE A 85 -7.37 -3.17 2.91
CA PHE A 85 -8.16 -3.73 3.99
C PHE A 85 -8.82 -2.61 4.80
N PRO A 86 -10.17 -2.50 4.84
CA PRO A 86 -10.83 -1.35 5.44
C PRO A 86 -10.41 -1.12 6.90
N PRO A 87 -10.15 0.14 7.32
CA PRO A 87 -10.37 1.37 6.56
C PRO A 87 -9.28 1.79 5.58
N PHE A 88 -8.14 1.11 5.51
CA PHE A 88 -6.96 1.65 4.85
C PHE A 88 -6.53 0.85 3.64
N ALA A 89 -5.82 1.53 2.75
CA ALA A 89 -5.04 0.89 1.72
C ALA A 89 -3.57 1.33 1.88
N TRP A 90 -2.66 0.39 1.76
CA TRP A 90 -1.22 0.56 1.92
C TRP A 90 -0.50 0.01 0.71
N HIS A 91 0.54 0.71 0.26
CA HIS A 91 1.48 0.20 -0.73
C HIS A 91 2.91 0.50 -0.34
N LEU A 92 3.80 -0.45 -0.56
CA LEU A 92 5.22 -0.17 -0.72
C LEU A 92 5.47 -0.09 -2.21
N ALA A 93 5.86 1.08 -2.70
CA ALA A 93 6.01 1.33 -4.14
C ALA A 93 7.31 2.08 -4.43
N SER A 94 7.66 2.14 -5.72
CA SER A 94 8.64 3.14 -6.16
C SER A 94 8.13 4.54 -5.80
N ASP A 95 9.04 5.46 -5.49
CA ASP A 95 8.77 6.88 -5.27
C ASP A 95 7.89 7.52 -6.36
N LYS A 96 8.10 7.11 -7.62
CA LYS A 96 7.32 7.52 -8.79
C LYS A 96 6.34 6.43 -9.18
N CYS A 97 5.07 6.62 -8.87
CA CYS A 97 4.02 5.66 -9.14
C CYS A 97 2.78 6.37 -9.68
N ALA A 98 2.66 6.39 -11.01
CA ALA A 98 1.68 7.22 -11.72
C ALA A 98 0.26 7.13 -11.18
N LEU A 99 -0.24 5.92 -10.87
CA LEU A 99 -1.57 5.75 -10.28
C LEU A 99 -1.64 6.34 -8.86
N LEU A 100 -0.68 6.02 -7.99
CA LEU A 100 -0.72 6.47 -6.60
C LEU A 100 -0.55 7.99 -6.49
N ASP A 101 0.29 8.58 -7.35
CA ASP A 101 0.48 10.02 -7.46
C ASP A 101 -0.78 10.71 -7.99
N HIS A 102 -1.43 10.12 -9.00
CA HIS A 102 -2.68 10.63 -9.57
C HIS A 102 -3.85 10.60 -8.59
N GLU A 103 -3.96 9.51 -7.81
CA GLU A 103 -4.98 9.36 -6.76
C GLU A 103 -4.63 10.14 -5.48
N GLY A 104 -3.43 10.72 -5.38
CA GLY A 104 -3.00 11.57 -4.27
C GLY A 104 -2.68 10.80 -2.99
N TRP A 105 -2.19 9.57 -3.09
CA TRP A 105 -1.84 8.76 -1.92
C TRP A 105 -0.79 9.45 -1.05
N ALA A 106 -1.02 9.45 0.27
CA ALA A 106 -0.12 10.10 1.21
C ALA A 106 1.17 9.29 1.37
N ASP A 107 2.31 9.97 1.35
CA ASP A 107 3.59 9.37 1.76
C ASP A 107 3.70 9.38 3.28
N VAL A 108 3.72 8.19 3.86
CA VAL A 108 3.80 7.95 5.31
C VAL A 108 5.09 7.25 5.69
N SER A 109 6.13 7.32 4.85
CA SER A 109 7.43 6.69 5.10
C SER A 109 8.05 7.16 6.42
N HIS A 110 7.88 8.45 6.75
CA HIS A 110 8.35 9.03 8.00
C HIS A 110 7.72 8.41 9.26
N TRP A 111 6.57 7.71 9.16
CA TRP A 111 5.95 7.05 10.30
C TRP A 111 6.79 5.90 10.84
N LEU A 112 7.68 5.33 10.04
CA LEU A 112 8.61 4.28 10.47
C LEU A 112 9.50 4.74 11.63
N ASN A 113 9.73 6.05 11.74
CA ASN A 113 10.57 6.68 12.77
C ASN A 113 9.77 7.22 13.96
N PHE A 114 8.44 7.03 13.99
CA PHE A 114 7.67 7.33 15.18
C PHE A 114 7.90 6.26 16.25
N ASP A 115 7.93 6.70 17.51
CA ASP A 115 8.01 5.80 18.66
C ASP A 115 6.87 4.76 18.61
N SER A 116 7.26 3.48 18.60
CA SER A 116 6.35 2.34 18.52
C SER A 116 5.45 2.21 19.76
N MET A 117 5.90 2.74 20.90
CA MET A 117 5.17 2.72 22.17
C MET A 117 4.22 3.92 22.32
N SER A 118 4.33 4.91 21.45
CA SER A 118 3.49 6.11 21.50
C SER A 118 2.13 5.89 20.80
N GLU A 119 1.05 6.14 21.55
CA GLU A 119 -0.28 6.23 20.97
C GLU A 119 -0.47 7.63 20.38
N GLN A 120 -0.80 7.68 19.08
CA GLN A 120 -1.07 8.93 18.38
C GLN A 120 -2.38 8.78 17.63
N ARG A 121 -3.27 9.77 17.75
CA ARG A 121 -4.49 9.78 16.92
C ARG A 121 -4.09 10.04 15.48
N LEU A 122 -4.72 9.32 14.56
CA LEU A 122 -4.49 9.50 13.12
C LEU A 122 -4.68 10.95 12.67
N ALA A 123 -5.72 11.61 13.17
CA ALA A 123 -6.01 13.00 12.84
C ALA A 123 -4.94 14.00 13.32
N THR A 124 -4.15 13.66 14.34
CA THR A 124 -3.04 14.50 14.83
C THR A 124 -1.69 14.09 14.25
N ALA A 125 -1.53 12.83 13.83
CA ALA A 125 -0.33 12.36 13.14
C ALA A 125 -0.36 12.72 11.64
N CYS A 126 -1.54 13.03 11.11
CA CYS A 126 -1.77 13.42 9.73
C CYS A 126 -2.22 14.89 9.67
N ASP A 127 -1.34 15.78 9.22
CA ASP A 127 -1.79 16.98 8.45
C ASP A 127 -2.19 16.58 7.00
N LEU A 128 -2.37 15.28 6.76
CA LEU A 128 -2.60 14.67 5.46
C LEU A 128 -4.09 14.48 5.22
N THR A 129 -4.58 15.05 4.12
CA THR A 129 -5.89 14.69 3.57
C THR A 129 -5.75 13.36 2.83
N LEU A 130 -6.23 12.27 3.42
CA LEU A 130 -6.15 10.94 2.80
C LEU A 130 -7.21 10.81 1.69
N PRO A 131 -6.82 10.44 0.46
CA PRO A 131 -7.79 10.21 -0.60
C PRO A 131 -8.57 8.92 -0.32
N PHE A 132 -9.79 8.87 -0.82
CA PHE A 132 -10.53 7.63 -0.89
C PHE A 132 -10.26 6.90 -2.19
N VAL A 133 -9.85 5.64 -2.08
CA VAL A 133 -9.39 4.82 -3.20
C VAL A 133 -10.13 3.49 -3.26
N THR A 134 -10.11 2.85 -4.41
CA THR A 134 -10.62 1.49 -4.61
C THR A 134 -9.61 0.71 -5.43
N HIS A 135 -9.39 -0.56 -5.12
CA HIS A 135 -8.50 -1.40 -5.92
C HIS A 135 -8.93 -1.37 -7.40
N PRO A 136 -8.03 -1.18 -8.38
CA PRO A 136 -8.43 -1.02 -9.79
C PRO A 136 -9.30 -2.15 -10.36
N MET A 137 -9.02 -3.40 -9.99
CA MET A 137 -9.85 -4.58 -10.33
C MET A 137 -11.28 -4.56 -9.75
N GLN A 138 -11.55 -3.69 -8.78
CA GLN A 138 -12.85 -3.47 -8.16
C GLN A 138 -13.46 -2.12 -8.57
N HIS A 139 -12.72 -1.28 -9.29
CA HIS A 139 -13.19 0.01 -9.74
C HIS A 139 -14.22 -0.16 -10.89
N PRO A 140 -15.45 0.40 -10.79
CA PRO A 140 -16.52 0.15 -11.75
C PRO A 140 -16.15 0.45 -13.20
N THR A 141 -15.33 1.48 -13.43
CA THR A 141 -14.94 1.92 -14.78
C THR A 141 -13.64 1.28 -15.26
N HIS A 142 -12.70 0.95 -14.38
CA HIS A 142 -11.36 0.49 -14.80
C HIS A 142 -11.28 -1.02 -14.91
N LYS A 143 -12.13 -1.78 -14.19
CA LYS A 143 -12.05 -3.25 -14.10
C LYS A 143 -11.95 -3.96 -15.45
N LYS A 144 -12.65 -3.49 -16.49
CA LYS A 144 -12.65 -4.12 -17.82
C LYS A 144 -11.40 -3.81 -18.66
N SER A 145 -10.73 -2.72 -18.34
CA SER A 145 -9.56 -2.22 -19.06
C SER A 145 -8.30 -2.29 -18.20
N TRP A 146 -8.34 -3.00 -17.07
CA TRP A 146 -7.19 -3.07 -16.17
C TRP A 146 -6.44 -4.38 -16.37
N LEU A 147 -5.16 -4.28 -16.70
CA LEU A 147 -4.24 -5.41 -16.77
C LEU A 147 -3.45 -5.49 -15.47
N MET A 148 -3.50 -6.64 -14.79
CA MET A 148 -2.63 -6.95 -13.65
C MET A 148 -1.57 -7.95 -14.07
N LEU A 149 -0.32 -7.66 -13.73
CA LEU A 149 0.82 -8.54 -13.87
C LEU A 149 1.38 -8.85 -12.47
N TYR A 150 1.59 -10.13 -12.21
CA TYR A 150 2.13 -10.61 -10.95
C TYR A 150 3.58 -11.04 -11.15
N ALA A 151 4.46 -10.74 -10.18
CA ALA A 151 5.83 -11.20 -10.26
C ALA A 151 5.87 -12.74 -10.31
N ALA A 152 6.67 -13.31 -11.23
CA ALA A 152 6.88 -14.74 -11.30
C ALA A 152 7.58 -15.24 -10.00
N GLY A 153 6.86 -16.03 -9.20
CA GLY A 153 7.33 -16.57 -7.91
C GLY A 153 6.25 -16.58 -6.82
N ILE A 154 6.70 -16.56 -5.56
CA ILE A 154 5.89 -16.55 -4.33
C ILE A 154 5.25 -15.16 -4.15
N THR A 155 4.30 -14.80 -5.02
CA THR A 155 3.42 -13.67 -4.78
C THR A 155 2.14 -14.26 -4.21
N GLU A 156 2.05 -14.35 -2.88
CA GLU A 156 0.80 -14.75 -2.25
C GLU A 156 -0.21 -13.62 -2.43
N ILE A 157 -1.41 -13.99 -2.86
CA ILE A 157 -2.54 -13.07 -3.02
C ILE A 157 -3.71 -13.70 -2.29
N VAL A 158 -4.24 -12.95 -1.33
CA VAL A 158 -5.50 -13.28 -0.66
C VAL A 158 -6.48 -12.17 -0.96
N GLU A 159 -7.63 -12.50 -1.54
CA GLU A 159 -8.70 -11.55 -1.79
C GLU A 159 -10.01 -11.98 -1.16
N SER A 160 -10.81 -10.99 -0.78
CA SER A 160 -12.22 -11.13 -0.45
C SER A 160 -12.99 -10.02 -1.15
N THR A 161 -14.09 -10.38 -1.80
CA THR A 161 -14.95 -9.43 -2.52
C THR A 161 -16.16 -8.98 -1.70
N ASP A 162 -16.42 -9.64 -0.55
CA ASP A 162 -17.58 -9.37 0.31
C ASP A 162 -17.19 -9.44 1.79
N LEU A 163 -16.69 -8.32 2.31
CA LEU A 163 -16.45 -8.17 3.73
C LEU A 163 -17.77 -7.97 4.50
N PRO A 164 -17.91 -8.59 5.68
CA PRO A 164 -19.08 -8.40 6.54
C PRO A 164 -19.42 -6.92 6.76
N ARG A 165 -20.71 -6.56 6.63
CA ARG A 165 -21.20 -5.18 6.80
C ARG A 165 -20.85 -4.56 8.16
N SER A 166 -20.68 -5.39 9.19
CA SER A 166 -20.25 -4.98 10.53
C SER A 166 -18.84 -4.37 10.56
N LEU A 167 -17.98 -4.72 9.61
CA LEU A 167 -16.65 -4.12 9.45
C LEU A 167 -16.72 -2.76 8.73
N LEU A 168 -17.73 -2.57 7.85
CA LEU A 168 -17.89 -1.37 7.05
C LEU A 168 -18.64 -0.24 7.77
N SER A 169 -19.52 -0.57 8.72
CA SER A 169 -20.34 0.41 9.45
C SER A 169 -19.57 1.28 10.44
N ARG A 170 -18.32 0.91 10.77
CA ARG A 170 -17.45 1.67 11.67
C ARG A 170 -16.70 2.84 10.99
N LEU A 171 -16.92 3.02 9.69
CA LEU A 171 -16.18 3.95 8.83
C LEU A 171 -17.03 5.13 8.33
N ARG A 172 -18.24 5.30 8.89
CA ARG A 172 -19.16 6.41 8.60
C ARG A 172 -19.15 7.45 9.70
#